data_AF-A0A9N9IJG8-F1
#
_entry.id   AF-A0A9N9IJG8-F1
#
_cell.length_a   1.000
_cell.length_b   1.000
_cell.length_c   1.000
_cell.angle_alpha   90.00
_cell.angle_beta   90.00
_cell.angle_gamma   90.00
#
_symmetry.space_group_name_H-M   'P 1'
#
loop_
_entity.id
_entity.type
_entity.pdbx_description
1 polymer ?
#
loop_
_entity_poly.entity_id
_entity_poly.type
_entity_poly.pdbx_seq_one_letter_code
_entity_poly.pdbx_strand_id
1 'polypeptide(L)'
;MATTLSENANESSSSGRLNSGQAIDQIEEELKLVREKVSDDDLDLDIVEIDLPPIKAKKREKALEAIHNIFKAERIDDKLFIKFNGVMKEEIHLALNDSLRQQLSSWLVLNDVVSVVNHNEFRPDVGGWSTRPTRQQRIAPIINSSPPPLLWIEAKDRDNALNKISYVQPYCQNTEFVLISIPFGTSPFRTNPNPNADSVVATAPRTSRPSRAPYLGHWTVGTAFNAVQWYKMQWNEHIIL
;
A
#
# COMPACT_ATOMS: atom_id res chain seq x y z
N MET A 1 -58.88 -37.31 10.34
CA MET A 1 -58.37 -35.92 10.31
C MET A 1 -56.88 -36.01 10.56
N ALA A 2 -56.04 -36.08 9.52
CA ALA A 2 -55.49 -34.98 8.71
C ALA A 2 -54.34 -34.27 9.44
N THR A 3 -53.18 -33.90 8.88
CA THR A 3 -52.38 -34.21 7.68
C THR A 3 -51.00 -33.59 7.99
N THR A 4 -49.94 -34.16 7.41
CA THR A 4 -48.53 -33.75 7.36
C THR A 4 -48.24 -32.28 6.97
N LEU A 5 -47.01 -31.80 7.27
CA LEU A 5 -46.04 -31.01 6.45
C LEU A 5 -45.05 -30.31 7.43
N SER A 6 -43.79 -30.73 7.56
CA SER A 6 -42.59 -30.47 6.73
C SER A 6 -42.08 -29.01 6.74
N GLU A 7 -40.73 -28.94 6.71
CA GLU A 7 -39.88 -27.90 6.11
C GLU A 7 -39.23 -26.81 6.98
N ASN A 8 -37.93 -27.04 7.18
CA ASN A 8 -36.83 -26.20 6.70
C ASN A 8 -36.93 -24.68 6.90
N ALA A 9 -36.17 -24.20 7.88
CA ALA A 9 -35.67 -22.83 7.86
C ALA A 9 -34.26 -22.78 8.50
N ASN A 10 -33.23 -23.03 7.69
CA ASN A 10 -31.99 -22.25 7.66
C ASN A 10 -30.97 -22.84 6.67
N GLU A 11 -31.38 -22.95 5.41
CA GLU A 11 -30.44 -22.91 4.27
C GLU A 11 -30.87 -21.76 3.36
N SER A 12 -30.56 -20.52 3.73
CA SER A 12 -30.72 -19.38 2.83
C SER A 12 -29.64 -18.34 3.06
N SER A 13 -28.46 -18.57 2.46
CA SER A 13 -27.46 -17.52 2.10
C SER A 13 -26.24 -18.10 1.36
N SER A 14 -26.39 -19.11 0.49
CA SER A 14 -25.26 -19.66 -0.29
C SER A 14 -25.26 -19.25 -1.78
N SER A 15 -26.29 -18.54 -2.24
CA SER A 15 -26.51 -18.23 -3.67
C SER A 15 -25.63 -17.10 -4.24
N GLY A 16 -25.11 -16.19 -3.41
CA GLY A 16 -24.40 -14.99 -3.89
C GLY A 16 -22.87 -14.98 -3.74
N ARG A 17 -22.23 -16.11 -3.39
CA ARG A 17 -20.78 -16.13 -3.11
C ARG A 17 -19.97 -16.72 -4.26
N LEU A 18 -19.00 -15.96 -4.76
CA LEU A 18 -18.17 -16.31 -5.90
C LEU A 18 -17.01 -17.24 -5.53
N ASN A 19 -16.58 -18.05 -6.50
CA ASN A 19 -15.27 -18.71 -6.46
C ASN A 19 -14.17 -17.75 -6.97
N SER A 20 -12.90 -18.16 -6.90
CA SER A 20 -11.78 -17.29 -7.26
C SER A 20 -11.82 -16.82 -8.72
N GLY A 21 -12.14 -17.70 -9.66
CA GLY A 21 -12.24 -17.34 -11.08
C GLY A 21 -13.35 -16.32 -11.32
N GLN A 22 -14.55 -16.59 -10.77
CA GLN A 22 -15.68 -15.67 -10.88
C GLN A 22 -15.40 -14.29 -10.26
N ALA A 23 -14.66 -14.26 -9.14
CA ALA A 23 -14.27 -12.98 -8.52
C ALA A 23 -13.27 -12.21 -9.39
N ILE A 24 -12.32 -12.90 -10.03
CA ILE A 24 -11.38 -12.29 -10.97
C ILE A 24 -12.12 -11.73 -12.18
N ASP A 25 -13.02 -12.50 -12.78
CA ASP A 25 -13.81 -12.07 -13.95
C ASP A 25 -14.61 -10.79 -13.62
N GLN A 26 -15.23 -10.72 -12.44
CA GLN A 26 -15.95 -9.52 -12.01
C GLN A 26 -15.01 -8.31 -11.83
N ILE A 27 -13.83 -8.50 -11.24
CA ILE A 27 -12.83 -7.43 -11.10
C ILE A 27 -12.42 -6.90 -12.47
N GLU A 28 -12.19 -7.79 -13.45
CA GLU A 28 -11.83 -7.40 -14.82
C GLU A 28 -12.94 -6.58 -15.50
N GLU A 29 -14.21 -6.99 -15.33
CA GLU A 29 -15.36 -6.25 -15.85
C GLU A 29 -15.47 -4.85 -15.22
N GLU A 30 -15.32 -4.74 -13.90
CA GLU A 30 -15.36 -3.45 -13.20
C GLU A 30 -14.21 -2.54 -13.63
N LEU A 31 -12.99 -3.06 -13.75
CA LEU A 31 -11.83 -2.32 -14.26
C LEU A 31 -12.05 -1.81 -15.68
N LYS A 32 -12.66 -2.62 -16.55
CA LYS A 32 -13.02 -2.22 -17.91
C LYS A 32 -14.02 -1.06 -17.90
N LEU A 33 -15.07 -1.16 -17.08
CA LEU A 33 -16.08 -0.11 -16.94
C LEU A 33 -15.50 1.19 -16.38
N VAL A 34 -14.57 1.12 -15.43
CA VAL A 34 -13.87 2.31 -14.92
C VAL A 34 -13.07 2.97 -16.04
N ARG A 35 -12.29 2.19 -16.80
CA ARG A 35 -11.47 2.72 -17.91
C ARG A 35 -12.31 3.34 -19.03
N GLU A 36 -13.47 2.77 -19.34
CA GLU A 36 -14.38 3.32 -20.36
C GLU A 36 -15.04 4.65 -19.94
N LYS A 37 -15.13 4.92 -18.63
CA LYS A 37 -15.74 6.15 -18.08
C LYS A 37 -14.75 7.29 -17.92
N VAL A 38 -13.46 6.99 -17.97
CA VAL A 38 -12.38 7.97 -17.77
C VAL A 38 -12.11 8.61 -19.12
N SER A 39 -12.29 9.94 -19.21
CA SER A 39 -11.94 10.68 -20.42
C SER A 39 -10.44 10.59 -20.70
N ASP A 40 -10.03 10.63 -21.97
CA ASP A 40 -8.61 10.61 -22.38
C ASP A 40 -7.74 11.69 -21.71
N ASP A 41 -8.35 12.76 -21.20
CA ASP A 41 -7.67 13.84 -20.47
C ASP A 41 -7.41 13.54 -18.96
N ASP A 42 -7.93 12.42 -18.44
CA ASP A 42 -7.94 12.07 -17.01
C ASP A 42 -7.15 10.76 -16.72
N LEU A 43 -6.17 10.46 -17.59
CA LEU A 43 -5.33 9.25 -17.58
C LEU A 43 -4.36 9.12 -16.38
N ASP A 44 -4.46 9.98 -15.37
CA ASP A 44 -3.65 9.94 -14.14
C ASP A 44 -4.23 8.98 -13.08
N LEU A 45 -4.97 7.94 -13.49
CA LEU A 45 -5.46 6.88 -12.60
C LEU A 45 -4.33 5.93 -12.21
N ASP A 46 -3.46 6.39 -11.30
CA ASP A 46 -2.43 5.56 -10.66
C ASP A 46 -3.06 4.45 -9.78
N ILE A 47 -4.32 4.61 -9.36
CA ILE A 47 -5.06 3.68 -8.49
C ILE A 47 -6.54 3.64 -8.89
N VAL A 48 -7.10 2.43 -8.96
CA VAL A 48 -8.55 2.20 -9.09
C VAL A 48 -9.08 1.52 -7.83
N GLU A 49 -10.07 2.13 -7.20
CA GLU A 49 -10.80 1.55 -6.07
C GLU A 49 -12.04 0.78 -6.57
N ILE A 50 -12.21 -0.46 -6.12
CA ILE A 50 -13.39 -1.28 -6.37
C ILE A 50 -13.81 -2.03 -5.10
N ASP A 51 -15.07 -2.45 -5.03
CA ASP A 51 -15.52 -3.32 -3.95
C ASP A 51 -14.98 -4.73 -4.13
N LEU A 52 -14.56 -5.38 -3.03
CA LEU A 52 -14.15 -6.78 -3.08
C LEU A 52 -15.37 -7.65 -3.41
N PRO A 53 -15.32 -8.48 -4.47
CA PRO A 53 -16.42 -9.37 -4.77
C PRO A 53 -16.71 -10.33 -3.60
N PRO A 54 -17.97 -10.72 -3.37
CA PRO A 54 -18.35 -11.57 -2.25
C PRO A 54 -17.80 -13.00 -2.42
N ILE A 55 -16.63 -13.27 -1.86
CA ILE A 55 -15.97 -14.58 -1.99
C ILE A 55 -16.47 -15.58 -0.94
N LYS A 56 -16.55 -16.87 -1.32
CA LYS A 56 -16.84 -17.97 -0.40
C LYS A 56 -15.83 -18.04 0.75
N ALA A 57 -16.30 -17.92 2.00
CA ALA A 57 -15.47 -17.94 3.22
C ALA A 57 -14.41 -19.05 3.26
N LYS A 58 -14.78 -20.32 2.96
CA LYS A 58 -13.85 -21.47 2.96
C LYS A 58 -12.69 -21.36 1.97
N LYS A 59 -12.77 -20.45 0.99
CA LYS A 59 -11.77 -20.25 -0.06
C LYS A 59 -11.27 -18.80 -0.12
N ARG A 60 -11.61 -17.96 0.87
CA ARG A 60 -11.37 -16.51 0.82
C ARG A 60 -9.89 -16.19 0.64
N GLU A 61 -9.03 -16.69 1.52
CA GLU A 61 -7.58 -16.41 1.44
C GLU A 61 -6.94 -16.90 0.14
N LYS A 62 -7.35 -18.08 -0.37
CA LYS A 62 -6.85 -18.59 -1.65
C LYS A 62 -7.29 -17.74 -2.83
N ALA A 63 -8.51 -17.21 -2.79
CA ALA A 63 -9.00 -16.30 -3.82
C ALA A 63 -8.28 -14.94 -3.74
N LEU A 64 -8.08 -14.40 -2.53
CA LEU A 64 -7.32 -13.16 -2.32
C LEU A 64 -5.86 -13.31 -2.78
N GLU A 65 -5.23 -14.43 -2.48
CA GLU A 65 -3.90 -14.78 -3.00
C GLU A 65 -3.89 -14.83 -4.54
N ALA A 66 -4.92 -15.40 -5.17
CA ALA A 66 -5.03 -15.42 -6.63
C ALA A 66 -5.23 -14.01 -7.21
N ILE A 67 -6.09 -13.19 -6.60
CA ILE A 67 -6.32 -11.79 -6.98
C ILE A 67 -5.01 -11.01 -6.88
N HIS A 68 -4.27 -11.14 -5.78
CA HIS A 68 -2.97 -10.50 -5.58
C HIS A 68 -1.90 -10.90 -6.60
N ASN A 69 -1.91 -12.17 -7.03
CA ASN A 69 -0.97 -12.66 -8.03
C ASN A 69 -1.26 -12.14 -9.45
N ILE A 70 -2.50 -11.74 -9.73
CA ILE A 70 -2.93 -11.23 -11.04
C ILE A 70 -2.85 -9.70 -11.06
N PHE A 71 -3.32 -9.06 -10.00
CA PHE A 71 -3.43 -7.61 -9.89
C PHE A 71 -2.44 -7.07 -8.87
N LYS A 72 -1.87 -5.88 -9.15
CA LYS A 72 -1.15 -5.09 -8.15
C LYS A 72 -2.15 -4.47 -7.15
N ALA A 73 -2.81 -5.32 -6.38
CA ALA A 73 -3.90 -4.94 -5.49
C ALA A 73 -3.44 -4.81 -4.04
N GLU A 74 -4.01 -3.81 -3.37
CA GLU A 74 -4.11 -3.71 -1.92
C GLU A 74 -5.55 -3.99 -1.51
N ARG A 75 -5.73 -4.53 -0.30
CA ARG A 75 -7.06 -4.69 0.29
C ARG A 75 -7.10 -3.99 1.63
N ILE A 76 -8.01 -3.03 1.76
CA ILE A 76 -8.34 -2.40 3.03
C ILE A 76 -9.81 -2.65 3.27
N ASP A 77 -10.09 -3.39 4.33
CA ASP A 77 -11.39 -3.93 4.69
C ASP A 77 -11.98 -4.74 3.52
N ASP A 78 -13.12 -4.32 2.98
CA ASP A 78 -13.79 -4.95 1.83
C ASP A 78 -13.60 -4.18 0.52
N LYS A 79 -12.56 -3.34 0.44
CA LYS A 79 -12.21 -2.59 -0.78
C LYS A 79 -10.87 -3.05 -1.34
N LEU A 80 -10.79 -3.12 -2.67
CA LEU A 80 -9.57 -3.38 -3.42
C LEU A 80 -9.08 -2.09 -4.08
N PHE A 81 -7.78 -1.83 -3.95
CA PHE A 81 -7.09 -0.71 -4.58
C PHE A 81 -6.08 -1.27 -5.58
N ILE A 82 -6.39 -1.19 -6.87
CA ILE A 82 -5.57 -1.74 -7.95
C ILE A 82 -4.65 -0.65 -8.48
N LYS A 83 -3.35 -0.84 -8.29
CA LYS A 83 -2.31 0.13 -8.66
C LYS A 83 -1.87 -0.05 -10.12
N PHE A 84 -1.80 1.05 -10.86
CA PHE A 84 -1.24 1.13 -12.21
C PHE A 84 -0.01 2.03 -12.19
N ASN A 85 1.18 1.44 -12.16
CA ASN A 85 2.41 2.23 -12.17
C ASN A 85 2.80 2.59 -13.61
N GLY A 86 2.98 3.88 -13.89
CA GLY A 86 3.65 4.36 -15.09
C GLY A 86 5.17 4.15 -15.05
N VAL A 87 5.82 4.29 -16.21
CA VAL A 87 7.29 4.09 -16.37
C VAL A 87 8.09 4.91 -15.36
N MET A 88 7.77 6.20 -15.18
CA MET A 88 8.47 7.07 -14.24
C MET A 88 8.40 6.56 -12.80
N LYS A 89 7.27 5.98 -12.38
CA LYS A 89 7.11 5.43 -11.03
C LYS A 89 7.96 4.18 -10.85
N GLU A 90 8.01 3.31 -11.86
CA GLU A 90 8.89 2.12 -11.83
C GLU A 90 10.38 2.50 -11.82
N GLU A 91 10.80 3.55 -12.53
CA GLU A 91 12.19 4.05 -12.47
C GLU A 91 12.57 4.51 -11.06
N ILE A 92 11.67 5.22 -10.38
CA ILE A 92 11.87 5.63 -8.97
C ILE A 92 11.97 4.41 -8.07
N HIS A 93 11.09 3.43 -8.22
CA HIS A 93 11.11 2.20 -7.42
C HIS A 93 12.42 1.42 -7.59
N LEU A 94 12.92 1.32 -8.82
CA LEU A 94 14.18 0.66 -9.13
C LEU A 94 15.36 1.39 -8.46
N ALA A 95 15.45 2.71 -8.64
CA ALA A 95 16.51 3.52 -8.05
C ALA A 95 16.53 3.45 -6.52
N LEU A 96 15.35 3.54 -5.88
CA LEU A 96 15.21 3.39 -4.44
C LEU A 96 15.66 2.00 -3.97
N ASN A 97 15.20 0.94 -4.62
CA ASN A 97 15.53 -0.43 -4.25
C ASN A 97 17.02 -0.74 -4.39
N ASP A 98 17.64 -0.36 -5.50
CA ASP A 98 19.06 -0.63 -5.75
C ASP A 98 19.93 0.07 -4.71
N SER A 99 19.62 1.34 -4.43
CA SER A 99 20.32 2.12 -3.42
C SER A 99 20.13 1.56 -2.01
N LEU A 100 18.92 1.15 -1.64
CA LEU A 100 18.64 0.55 -0.33
C LEU A 100 19.31 -0.82 -0.18
N ARG A 101 19.31 -1.66 -1.21
CA ARG A 101 19.96 -2.98 -1.20
C ARG A 101 21.46 -2.89 -0.99
N GLN A 102 22.11 -1.92 -1.63
CA GLN A 102 23.53 -1.69 -1.46
C GLN A 102 23.88 -1.32 -0.01
N GLN A 103 23.00 -0.60 0.66
CA GLN A 103 23.29 0.04 1.94
C GLN A 103 22.76 -0.73 3.14
N LEU A 104 21.66 -1.44 2.97
CA LEU A 104 21.03 -2.31 3.96
C LEU A 104 21.31 -3.77 3.56
N SER A 105 22.57 -4.13 3.37
CA SER A 105 22.97 -5.42 2.81
C SER A 105 22.56 -6.64 3.66
N SER A 106 22.31 -6.44 4.96
CA SER A 106 21.77 -7.47 5.86
C SER A 106 20.24 -7.54 5.85
N TRP A 107 19.55 -6.59 5.22
CA TRP A 107 18.09 -6.53 5.14
C TRP A 107 17.60 -7.14 3.82
N LEU A 108 16.38 -7.66 3.81
CA LEU A 108 15.67 -7.92 2.58
C LEU A 108 14.97 -6.63 2.14
N VAL A 109 15.28 -6.11 0.95
CA VAL A 109 14.58 -4.97 0.35
C VAL A 109 13.91 -5.43 -0.95
N LEU A 110 12.62 -5.17 -1.05
CA LEU A 110 11.79 -5.58 -2.20
C LEU A 110 10.79 -4.48 -2.55
N ASN A 111 10.46 -4.41 -3.84
CA ASN A 111 9.42 -3.53 -4.36
C ASN A 111 8.10 -4.27 -4.42
N ASP A 112 7.01 -3.55 -4.18
CA ASP A 112 5.67 -4.00 -4.55
C ASP A 112 5.29 -5.38 -3.95
N VAL A 113 5.64 -5.62 -2.68
CA VAL A 113 5.38 -6.89 -1.97
C VAL A 113 4.26 -6.72 -0.97
N VAL A 114 3.30 -7.64 -0.96
CA VAL A 114 2.22 -7.62 0.04
C VAL A 114 2.70 -8.00 1.43
N SER A 115 2.18 -7.27 2.40
CA SER A 115 2.19 -7.57 3.81
C SER A 115 0.77 -7.59 4.36
N VAL A 116 0.54 -8.39 5.39
CA VAL A 116 -0.77 -8.54 6.03
C VAL A 116 -0.74 -7.88 7.40
N VAL A 117 -1.64 -6.93 7.62
CA VAL A 117 -1.74 -6.14 8.85
C VAL A 117 -3.20 -6.06 9.26
N ASN A 118 -3.56 -6.56 10.44
CA ASN A 118 -4.93 -6.53 10.95
C ASN A 118 -5.98 -7.03 9.93
N HIS A 119 -5.70 -8.17 9.28
CA HIS A 119 -6.53 -8.73 8.21
C HIS A 119 -6.68 -7.85 6.96
N ASN A 120 -5.82 -6.86 6.76
CA ASN A 120 -5.71 -6.07 5.54
C ASN A 120 -4.40 -6.36 4.81
N GLU A 121 -4.40 -6.11 3.51
CA GLU A 121 -3.31 -6.45 2.59
C GLU A 121 -2.74 -5.15 2.04
N PHE A 122 -1.56 -4.79 2.53
CA PHE A 122 -0.90 -3.54 2.16
C PHE A 122 0.35 -3.82 1.34
N ARG A 123 0.60 -2.95 0.35
CA ARG A 123 1.65 -3.12 -0.65
C ARG A 123 2.50 -1.84 -0.75
N PRO A 124 3.52 -1.67 0.11
CA PRO A 124 4.44 -0.55 -0.03
C PRO A 124 5.07 -0.54 -1.41
N ASP A 125 5.32 0.64 -1.95
CA ASP A 125 6.08 0.78 -3.18
C ASP A 125 7.50 0.18 -2.99
N VAL A 126 8.13 0.43 -1.82
CA VAL A 126 9.36 -0.26 -1.38
C VAL A 126 9.26 -0.68 0.09
N GLY A 127 9.56 -1.95 0.38
CA GLY A 127 9.57 -2.53 1.72
C GLY A 127 10.95 -3.06 2.12
N GLY A 128 11.33 -2.89 3.39
CA GLY A 128 12.57 -3.42 3.97
C GLY A 128 12.35 -4.20 5.27
N TRP A 129 12.92 -5.40 5.35
CA TRP A 129 12.85 -6.30 6.50
C TRP A 129 14.25 -6.64 7.02
N SER A 130 14.54 -6.26 8.26
CA SER A 130 15.79 -6.68 8.94
C SER A 130 15.80 -8.18 9.22
N THR A 131 14.63 -8.74 9.55
CA THR A 131 14.40 -10.18 9.66
C THR A 131 13.63 -10.64 8.44
N ARG A 132 14.29 -11.40 7.59
CA ARG A 132 13.71 -11.93 6.35
C ARG A 132 12.42 -12.73 6.66
N PRO A 133 11.29 -12.44 5.97
CA PRO A 133 10.09 -13.27 6.06
C PRO A 133 10.36 -14.73 5.69
N THR A 134 9.60 -15.65 6.28
CA THR A 134 9.78 -17.08 6.03
C THR A 134 9.57 -17.44 4.56
N ARG A 135 10.00 -18.63 4.15
CA ARG A 135 9.76 -19.10 2.76
C ARG A 135 8.27 -19.14 2.42
N GLN A 136 7.41 -19.58 3.34
CA GLN A 136 5.97 -19.66 3.11
C GLN A 136 5.35 -18.26 2.97
N GLN A 137 5.72 -17.32 3.85
CA GLN A 137 5.30 -15.91 3.74
C GLN A 137 5.73 -15.23 2.44
N ARG A 138 6.82 -15.67 1.80
CA ARG A 138 7.25 -15.14 0.50
C ARG A 138 6.61 -15.81 -0.71
N ILE A 139 6.06 -17.01 -0.55
CA ILE A 139 5.42 -17.76 -1.64
C ILE A 139 3.91 -17.47 -1.69
N ALA A 140 3.28 -17.32 -0.52
CA ALA A 140 1.86 -17.01 -0.40
C ALA A 140 1.66 -16.04 0.79
N PRO A 141 1.97 -14.75 0.60
CA PRO A 141 1.98 -13.74 1.65
C PRO A 141 0.63 -13.52 2.32
N ILE A 142 -0.50 -13.69 1.62
CA ILE A 142 -1.82 -13.50 2.22
C ILE A 142 -2.16 -14.69 3.09
N ILE A 143 -2.03 -15.90 2.54
CA ILE A 143 -2.33 -17.15 3.26
C ILE A 143 -1.46 -17.29 4.52
N ASN A 144 -0.18 -16.93 4.43
CA ASN A 144 0.78 -17.11 5.53
C ASN A 144 1.02 -15.83 6.35
N SER A 145 0.20 -14.79 6.16
CA SER A 145 0.29 -13.52 6.88
C SER A 145 1.72 -12.96 6.90
N SER A 146 2.19 -12.53 5.72
CA SER A 146 3.50 -11.89 5.56
C SER A 146 3.61 -10.66 6.48
N PRO A 147 4.68 -10.52 7.28
CA PRO A 147 4.78 -9.44 8.24
C PRO A 147 4.99 -8.09 7.53
N PRO A 148 4.51 -6.98 8.13
CA PRO A 148 4.83 -5.65 7.63
C PRO A 148 6.35 -5.41 7.64
N PRO A 149 6.89 -4.66 6.67
CA PRO A 149 8.28 -4.26 6.70
C PRO A 149 8.55 -3.28 7.86
N LEU A 150 9.81 -3.26 8.29
CA LEU A 150 10.31 -2.24 9.22
C LEU A 150 10.56 -0.90 8.50
N LEU A 151 10.93 -0.97 7.23
CA LEU A 151 11.06 0.20 6.35
C LEU A 151 9.93 0.19 5.33
N TRP A 152 9.02 1.15 5.40
CA TRP A 152 7.91 1.31 4.48
C TRP A 152 8.12 2.56 3.62
N ILE A 153 8.02 2.47 2.29
CA ILE A 153 8.16 3.63 1.40
C ILE A 153 7.00 3.69 0.43
N GLU A 154 6.40 4.88 0.29
CA GLU A 154 5.43 5.23 -0.76
C GLU A 154 6.02 6.34 -1.63
N ALA A 155 5.82 6.27 -2.94
CA ALA A 155 6.30 7.27 -3.89
C ALA A 155 5.13 8.09 -4.48
N LYS A 156 5.35 9.39 -4.71
CA LYS A 156 4.50 10.32 -5.47
C LYS A 156 3.19 10.80 -4.80
N ASP A 157 2.45 9.97 -4.08
CA ASP A 157 1.10 10.32 -3.62
C ASP A 157 1.06 10.65 -2.11
N ARG A 158 1.31 11.93 -1.79
CA ARG A 158 1.45 12.40 -0.40
C ARG A 158 0.22 12.08 0.44
N ASP A 159 -0.97 12.48 -0.01
CA ASP A 159 -2.18 12.42 0.83
C ASP A 159 -2.63 10.97 1.02
N ASN A 160 -2.53 10.15 -0.02
CA ASN A 160 -2.76 8.71 0.08
C ASN A 160 -1.73 8.02 1.00
N ALA A 161 -0.45 8.37 0.87
CA ALA A 161 0.59 7.85 1.76
C ALA A 161 0.30 8.22 3.23
N LEU A 162 -0.10 9.47 3.51
CA LEU A 162 -0.45 9.91 4.85
C LEU A 162 -1.68 9.19 5.43
N ASN A 163 -2.73 9.01 4.64
CA ASN A 163 -3.92 8.25 5.06
C ASN A 163 -3.57 6.80 5.39
N LYS A 164 -2.77 6.17 4.53
CA LYS A 164 -2.30 4.79 4.73
C LYS A 164 -1.42 4.65 5.97
N ILE A 165 -0.50 5.57 6.20
CA ILE A 165 0.34 5.61 7.41
C ILE A 165 -0.53 5.68 8.66
N SER A 166 -1.50 6.59 8.67
CA SER A 166 -2.40 6.81 9.81
C SER A 166 -3.21 5.55 10.12
N TYR A 167 -3.59 4.79 9.10
CA TYR A 167 -4.30 3.52 9.25
C TYR A 167 -3.38 2.39 9.76
N VAL A 168 -2.18 2.25 9.19
CA VAL A 168 -1.28 1.11 9.45
C VAL A 168 -0.57 1.23 10.80
N GLN A 169 -0.27 2.46 11.24
CA GLN A 169 0.56 2.73 12.43
C GLN A 169 0.10 2.01 13.72
N PRO A 170 -1.20 2.00 14.10
CA PRO A 170 -1.65 1.35 15.34
C PRO A 170 -1.37 -0.16 15.37
N TYR A 171 -1.34 -0.80 14.20
CA TYR A 171 -1.18 -2.24 14.03
C TYR A 171 0.27 -2.65 13.72
N CYS A 172 1.08 -1.69 13.26
CA CYS A 172 2.48 -1.87 12.90
C CYS A 172 3.40 -1.10 13.86
N GLN A 173 3.26 -1.32 15.16
CA GLN A 173 4.03 -0.60 16.19
C GLN A 173 5.55 -0.76 16.06
N ASN A 174 5.99 -1.82 15.38
CA ASN A 174 7.39 -2.11 15.11
C ASN A 174 7.86 -1.59 13.75
N THR A 175 6.98 -1.07 12.87
CA THR A 175 7.43 -0.41 11.65
C THR A 175 8.22 0.83 12.04
N GLU A 176 9.53 0.77 11.82
CA GLU A 176 10.47 1.78 12.28
C GLU A 176 10.35 3.06 11.44
N PHE A 177 10.01 2.94 10.16
CA PHE A 177 9.99 4.06 9.22
C PHE A 177 8.80 3.99 8.25
N VAL A 178 8.19 5.14 8.00
CA VAL A 178 7.48 5.36 6.74
C VAL A 178 8.08 6.55 6.01
N LEU A 179 8.50 6.34 4.78
CA LEU A 179 9.10 7.34 3.91
C LEU A 179 8.15 7.70 2.77
N ILE A 180 8.03 8.98 2.49
CA ILE A 180 7.36 9.48 1.29
C ILE A 180 8.46 9.97 0.35
N SER A 181 8.64 9.29 -0.78
CA SER A 181 9.59 9.68 -1.81
C SER A 181 8.89 10.57 -2.85
N ILE A 182 9.26 11.84 -2.90
CA ILE A 182 8.74 12.78 -3.90
C ILE A 182 9.79 12.90 -5.00
N PRO A 183 9.48 12.47 -6.25
CA PRO A 183 10.43 12.63 -7.34
C PRO A 183 10.72 14.11 -7.60
N PHE A 184 12.01 14.45 -7.62
CA PHE A 184 12.49 15.76 -8.02
C PHE A 184 12.48 15.84 -9.55
N GLY A 185 11.64 16.70 -10.15
CA GLY A 185 11.70 16.78 -11.62
C GLY A 185 10.70 17.60 -12.45
N THR A 186 9.57 18.11 -11.95
CA THR A 186 8.65 18.88 -12.84
C THR A 186 8.14 20.22 -12.32
N SER A 187 8.48 20.61 -11.10
CA SER A 187 8.37 21.99 -10.60
C SER A 187 9.18 22.09 -9.30
N PRO A 188 9.73 23.27 -8.94
CA PRO A 188 10.17 23.49 -7.56
C PRO A 188 9.02 23.14 -6.61
N PHE A 189 9.35 22.64 -5.41
CA PHE A 189 8.36 22.43 -4.34
C PHE A 189 7.34 23.56 -4.40
N ARG A 190 6.06 23.25 -4.67
CA ARG A 190 5.05 24.30 -4.67
C ARG A 190 5.11 24.92 -3.27
N THR A 191 5.45 26.20 -3.22
CA THR A 191 5.34 27.00 -2.00
C THR A 191 3.95 26.76 -1.44
N ASN A 192 3.85 26.64 -0.11
CA ASN A 192 2.59 26.41 0.59
C ASN A 192 1.50 27.31 -0.04
N PRO A 193 0.48 26.74 -0.72
CA PRO A 193 -0.53 27.53 -1.43
C PRO A 193 -1.39 28.35 -0.45
N ASN A 194 -1.27 28.08 0.85
CA ASN A 194 -1.90 28.82 1.91
C ASN A 194 -0.86 29.28 2.94
N PRO A 195 -0.09 30.35 2.67
CA PRO A 195 0.97 30.83 3.56
C PRO A 195 0.46 31.28 4.94
N ASN A 196 -0.86 31.46 5.09
CA ASN A 196 -1.53 31.81 6.34
C ASN A 196 -2.14 30.60 7.06
N ALA A 197 -2.13 29.40 6.47
CA ALA A 197 -2.42 28.19 7.21
C ALA A 197 -1.27 27.97 8.20
N ASP A 198 -1.62 27.62 9.45
CA ASP A 198 -0.65 27.16 10.43
C ASP A 198 0.09 25.98 9.79
N SER A 199 1.32 26.24 9.34
CA SER A 199 2.24 25.27 8.73
C SER A 199 3.38 25.07 9.70
N VAL A 200 3.76 23.82 9.95
CA VAL A 200 4.85 23.54 10.87
C VAL A 200 6.08 23.45 10.00
N VAL A 201 7.02 24.35 10.26
CA VAL A 201 8.37 24.23 9.71
C VAL A 201 8.86 22.84 10.06
N ALA A 202 9.26 22.06 9.05
CA ALA A 202 9.93 20.80 9.28
C ALA A 202 11.12 21.08 10.20
N THR A 203 11.04 20.63 11.45
CA THR A 203 12.06 20.98 12.47
C THR A 203 13.44 20.61 11.95
N ALA A 204 14.49 21.32 12.40
CA ALA A 204 15.87 21.13 11.95
C ALA A 204 16.22 19.65 11.65
N PRO A 205 16.80 19.37 10.46
CA PRO A 205 17.07 18.02 10.03
C PRO A 205 17.93 17.28 11.05
N ARG A 206 17.54 16.06 11.40
CA ARG A 206 18.33 15.22 12.29
C ARG A 206 19.52 14.68 11.51
N THR A 207 20.69 14.76 12.14
CA THR A 207 21.94 14.18 11.63
C THR A 207 22.00 12.65 11.82
N SER A 208 21.09 12.08 12.61
CA SER A 208 21.02 10.66 12.91
C SER A 208 19.66 10.07 12.52
N ARG A 209 19.68 8.85 11.99
CA ARG A 209 18.48 8.06 11.70
C ARG A 209 17.58 7.91 12.95
N PRO A 210 16.27 8.23 12.88
CA PRO A 210 15.31 7.96 13.93
C PRO A 210 15.18 6.45 14.22
N SER A 211 14.63 6.08 15.38
CA SER A 211 14.39 4.67 15.74
C SER A 211 12.92 4.26 15.68
N ARG A 212 11.99 5.19 15.46
CA ARG A 212 10.53 4.97 15.42
C ARG A 212 9.87 6.01 14.52
N ALA A 213 8.77 5.66 13.86
CA ALA A 213 7.93 6.57 13.09
C ALA A 213 7.11 7.54 13.99
N PRO A 214 6.55 8.65 13.46
CA PRO A 214 6.64 9.13 12.07
C PRO A 214 7.74 10.18 11.85
N TYR A 215 8.48 10.05 10.74
CA TYR A 215 9.50 11.01 10.28
C TYR A 215 9.44 11.12 8.76
N LEU A 216 9.62 12.33 8.23
CA LEU A 216 9.82 12.52 6.79
C LEU A 216 11.32 12.39 6.48
N GLY A 217 11.66 11.61 5.44
CA GLY A 217 13.02 11.54 4.93
C GLY A 217 13.12 12.28 3.60
N HIS A 218 13.96 13.31 3.53
CA HIS A 218 14.39 13.86 2.24
C HIS A 218 15.63 13.11 1.78
N TRP A 219 15.52 12.49 0.61
CA TRP A 219 16.59 11.70 0.04
C TRP A 219 16.95 12.18 -1.36
N THR A 220 18.15 12.72 -1.50
CA THR A 220 18.68 13.09 -2.82
C THR A 220 19.11 11.84 -3.58
N VAL A 221 18.64 11.69 -4.82
CA VAL A 221 19.02 10.58 -5.69
C VAL A 221 20.54 10.45 -5.78
N GLY A 222 21.04 9.22 -5.67
CA GLY A 222 22.49 8.93 -5.72
C GLY A 222 23.25 9.16 -4.41
N THR A 223 22.58 9.65 -3.35
CA THR A 223 23.20 9.78 -2.03
C THR A 223 22.96 8.55 -1.17
N ALA A 224 23.85 8.31 -0.21
CA ALA A 224 23.68 7.22 0.74
C ALA A 224 22.45 7.48 1.65
N PHE A 225 21.70 6.44 1.99
CA PHE A 225 20.57 6.39 2.91
C PHE A 225 20.91 6.96 4.30
N ASN A 226 22.14 6.82 4.77
CA ASN A 226 22.57 7.49 6.00
C ASN A 226 22.65 9.02 5.86
N ALA A 227 22.68 9.55 4.64
CA ALA A 227 22.58 10.96 4.32
C ALA A 227 21.13 11.44 4.12
N VAL A 228 20.13 10.55 4.26
CA VAL A 228 18.72 10.96 4.33
C VAL A 228 18.59 11.98 5.46
N GLN A 229 18.07 13.15 5.12
CA GLN A 229 17.75 14.17 6.09
C GLN A 229 16.39 13.84 6.70
N TRP A 230 16.38 13.61 8.00
CA TRP A 230 15.18 13.21 8.72
C TRP A 230 14.54 14.40 9.41
N TYR A 231 13.27 14.63 9.13
CA TYR A 231 12.48 15.69 9.73
C TYR A 231 11.43 15.05 10.65
N LYS A 232 11.35 15.54 11.89
CA LYS A 232 10.27 15.12 12.79
C LYS A 232 8.96 15.61 12.19
N MET A 233 8.05 14.70 11.91
CA MET A 233 6.76 15.08 11.36
C MET A 233 5.93 15.75 12.47
N GLN A 234 5.66 17.05 12.33
CA GLN A 234 4.63 17.74 13.11
C GLN A 234 3.43 17.90 12.17
N TRP A 235 2.30 17.34 12.57
CA TRP A 235 1.11 17.27 11.73
C TRP A 235 0.47 18.65 11.55
N ASN A 236 0.63 19.19 10.36
CA ASN A 236 -0.37 19.97 9.65
C ASN A 236 -0.22 19.68 8.16
N GLU A 237 -1.27 19.92 7.41
CA GLU A 237 -1.42 19.54 5.99
C GLU A 237 -0.40 20.24 5.05
N HIS A 238 0.55 20.99 5.62
CA HIS A 238 1.53 21.84 4.97
C HIS A 238 2.92 21.68 5.63
N ILE A 239 3.85 21.02 4.94
CA ILE A 239 5.25 20.93 5.36
C ILE A 239 6.05 22.02 4.61
N ILE A 240 6.74 22.88 5.35
CA ILE A 240 7.76 23.78 4.80
C ILE A 240 9.13 23.14 5.09
N LEU A 241 9.87 22.78 4.04
CA LEU A 241 11.23 22.20 4.10
C LEU A 241 12.30 23.28 4.23
#